data_AF-A0A920VZC5-F1
#
_entry.id   AF-A0A920VZC5-F1
#
_cell.length_a   1.000
_cell.length_b   1.000
_cell.length_c   1.000
_cell.angle_alpha   90.00
_cell.angle_beta   90.00
_cell.angle_gamma   90.00
#
_symmetry.space_group_name_H-M   'P 1'
#
loop_
_entity.id
_entity.type
_entity.pdbx_description
1 polymer ?
#
loop_
_entity_poly.entity_id
_entity_poly.type
_entity_poly.pdbx_seq_one_letter_code
_entity_poly.pdbx_strand_id
1 'polypeptide(L)'
;MSRTKFLIGFCSCFFSISTLAQSIDVFETGIRDLQTGLEDGTTTSVELVDLYLARIAAYDKQGPILNSIVRINSRARERAAELDAERLRTGARSLLHGIPILIKDNYNTTDMPTAMARLLLPTITRVIMRLKWICC
;
A
#
# COMPACT_ATOMS: atom_id res chain seq x y z
N MET A 1 -44.86 -0.73 54.27
CA MET A 1 -44.92 0.44 53.39
C MET A 1 -43.51 1.01 53.27
N SER A 2 -43.09 1.28 52.03
CA SER A 2 -41.80 1.84 51.58
C SER A 2 -40.63 0.88 51.35
N ARG A 3 -40.10 1.00 50.13
CA ARG A 3 -39.07 0.22 49.43
C ARG A 3 -37.78 1.05 49.39
N THR A 4 -36.61 0.45 49.62
CA THR A 4 -35.28 1.03 49.28
C THR A 4 -34.29 -0.13 49.06
N LYS A 5 -34.26 -0.73 47.86
CA LYS A 5 -33.40 -0.42 46.69
C LYS A 5 -31.90 -0.61 46.94
N PHE A 6 -31.47 -1.83 46.65
CA PHE A 6 -30.13 -2.26 46.21
C PHE A 6 -29.61 -1.30 45.12
N LEU A 7 -28.42 -0.75 45.29
CA LEU A 7 -27.68 -0.18 44.15
C LEU A 7 -26.17 -0.39 44.37
N ILE A 8 -25.72 -1.58 43.96
CA ILE A 8 -24.33 -1.85 43.65
C ILE A 8 -23.98 -0.94 42.46
N GLY A 9 -23.12 0.05 42.70
CA GLY A 9 -22.56 0.91 41.67
C GLY A 9 -21.61 0.10 40.78
N PHE A 10 -22.17 -0.55 39.76
CA PHE A 10 -21.39 -1.16 38.69
C PHE A 10 -20.94 -0.03 37.76
N CYS A 11 -19.77 0.55 38.05
CA CYS A 11 -19.11 1.49 37.16
C CYS A 11 -18.66 0.71 35.91
N SER A 12 -19.51 0.69 34.88
CA SER A 12 -19.17 0.17 33.56
C SER A 12 -18.22 1.16 32.90
N CYS A 13 -16.93 1.07 33.24
CA CYS A 13 -15.88 1.62 32.39
C CYS A 13 -15.95 0.85 31.06
N PHE A 14 -16.59 1.46 30.06
CA PHE A 14 -16.42 1.08 28.67
C PHE A 14 -14.95 1.26 28.34
N PHE A 15 -14.18 0.18 28.45
CA PHE A 15 -12.80 0.13 28.02
C PHE A 15 -12.82 0.18 26.49
N SER A 16 -12.76 1.38 25.93
CA SER A 16 -12.49 1.59 24.50
C SER A 16 -11.11 1.01 24.22
N ILE A 17 -11.08 -0.20 23.65
CA ILE A 17 -9.87 -0.77 23.09
C ILE A 17 -9.58 0.04 21.83
N SER A 18 -8.76 1.08 21.97
CA SER A 18 -8.11 1.71 20.82
C SER A 18 -7.06 0.71 20.33
N THR A 19 -7.39 -0.03 19.29
CA THR A 19 -6.41 -0.86 18.58
C THR A 19 -5.34 0.09 18.03
N LEU A 20 -4.15 0.11 18.63
CA LEU A 20 -3.00 0.72 17.98
C LEU A 20 -2.77 -0.11 16.71
N ALA A 21 -3.13 0.43 15.55
CA ALA A 21 -2.80 -0.19 14.28
C ALA A 21 -1.27 -0.23 14.21
N GLN A 22 -0.70 -1.41 14.41
CA GLN A 22 0.74 -1.61 14.30
C GLN A 22 1.09 -1.50 12.83
N SER A 23 1.58 -0.34 12.41
CA SER A 23 1.99 -0.11 11.02
C SER A 23 3.17 -1.02 10.68
N ILE A 24 3.01 -1.86 9.66
CA ILE A 24 4.11 -2.65 9.12
C ILE A 24 5.23 -1.73 8.62
N ASP A 25 6.47 -1.99 9.02
CA ASP A 25 7.61 -1.35 8.37
C ASP A 25 7.86 -2.06 7.03
N VAL A 26 7.90 -1.30 5.94
CA VAL A 26 8.15 -1.82 4.59
C VAL A 26 9.65 -1.83 4.25
N PHE A 27 10.51 -1.28 5.10
CA PHE A 27 11.94 -1.23 4.89
C PHE A 27 12.60 -2.59 5.19
N GLU A 28 13.29 -3.17 4.20
CA GLU A 28 13.95 -4.48 4.29
C GLU A 28 13.01 -5.65 4.68
N THR A 29 11.70 -5.46 4.59
CA THR A 29 10.71 -6.51 4.87
C THR A 29 10.53 -7.42 3.65
N GLY A 30 10.61 -8.73 3.87
CA GLY A 30 10.52 -9.73 2.81
C GLY A 30 9.09 -9.90 2.28
N ILE A 31 8.96 -10.33 1.03
CA ILE A 31 7.65 -10.58 0.39
C ILE A 31 6.80 -11.58 1.18
N ARG A 32 7.43 -12.59 1.79
CA ARG A 32 6.73 -13.59 2.62
C ARG A 32 6.11 -12.95 3.87
N ASP A 33 6.84 -12.07 4.54
CA ASP A 33 6.35 -11.40 5.74
C ASP A 33 5.25 -10.39 5.40
N LEU A 34 5.38 -9.70 4.26
CA LEU A 34 4.30 -8.86 3.72
C LEU A 34 3.05 -9.70 3.38
N GLN A 35 3.21 -10.89 2.79
CA GLN A 35 2.07 -11.78 2.54
C GLN A 35 1.42 -12.26 3.85
N THR A 36 2.20 -12.64 4.85
CA THR A 36 1.68 -12.98 6.18
C THR A 36 0.85 -11.83 6.74
N GLY A 37 1.37 -10.60 6.68
CA GLY A 37 0.65 -9.40 7.13
C GLY A 37 -0.63 -9.10 6.35
N LEU A 38 -0.68 -9.47 5.06
CA LEU A 38 -1.89 -9.37 4.23
C LEU A 38 -2.88 -10.50 4.50
N GLU A 39 -2.42 -11.67 4.93
CA GLU A 39 -3.24 -12.85 5.26
C GLU A 39 -3.88 -12.73 6.65
N ASP A 40 -3.13 -12.24 7.63
CA ASP A 40 -3.61 -12.06 9.01
C ASP A 40 -4.35 -10.72 9.23
N GLY A 41 -4.34 -9.84 8.23
CA GLY A 41 -5.01 -8.54 8.26
C GLY A 41 -4.27 -7.47 9.06
N THR A 42 -2.99 -7.69 9.41
CA THR A 42 -2.12 -6.67 10.00
C THR A 42 -1.90 -5.50 9.04
N THR A 43 -1.96 -5.75 7.73
CA THR A 43 -1.94 -4.70 6.71
C THR A 43 -2.83 -5.02 5.52
N THR A 44 -3.09 -4.02 4.69
CA THR A 44 -3.79 -4.15 3.40
C THR A 44 -2.89 -3.75 2.23
N SER A 45 -3.23 -4.19 1.02
CA SER A 45 -2.49 -3.76 -0.17
C SER A 45 -2.57 -2.25 -0.39
N VAL A 46 -3.70 -1.62 -0.02
CA VAL A 46 -3.84 -0.15 -0.02
C VAL A 46 -2.86 0.52 0.93
N GLU A 47 -2.73 0.01 2.16
CA GLU A 47 -1.76 0.55 3.12
C GLU A 47 -0.31 0.37 2.65
N LEU A 48 0.03 -0.78 2.06
CA LEU A 48 1.34 -0.98 1.47
C LEU A 48 1.62 0.03 0.35
N VAL A 49 0.66 0.28 -0.55
CA VAL A 49 0.77 1.35 -1.56
C VAL A 49 1.08 2.69 -0.90
N ASP A 50 0.35 3.04 0.15
CA ASP A 50 0.44 4.33 0.81
C ASP A 50 1.80 4.52 1.49
N LEU A 51 2.32 3.48 2.13
CA LEU A 51 3.65 3.46 2.73
C LEU A 51 4.75 3.67 1.67
N TYR A 52 4.68 2.99 0.52
CA TYR A 52 5.67 3.20 -0.54
C TYR A 52 5.51 4.56 -1.23
N LEU A 53 4.29 5.06 -1.44
CA LEU A 53 4.07 6.39 -1.99
C LEU A 53 4.62 7.48 -1.06
N ALA A 54 4.46 7.34 0.25
CA ALA A 54 5.03 8.24 1.23
C ALA A 54 6.58 8.26 1.16
N ARG A 55 7.22 7.08 1.03
CA ARG A 55 8.67 6.99 0.84
C ARG A 55 9.13 7.61 -0.47
N ILE A 56 8.42 7.37 -1.57
CA ILE A 56 8.71 7.99 -2.87
C ILE A 56 8.63 9.51 -2.74
N ALA A 57 7.57 10.04 -2.11
CA ALA A 57 7.42 11.47 -1.90
C ALA A 57 8.60 12.06 -1.08
N ALA A 58 9.01 11.37 -0.02
CA ALA A 58 10.08 11.82 0.88
C ALA A 58 11.49 11.79 0.26
N TYR A 59 11.77 10.84 -0.63
CA TYR A 59 13.13 10.59 -1.12
C TYR A 59 13.36 10.83 -2.62
N ASP A 60 12.33 10.71 -3.46
CA ASP A 60 12.51 10.72 -4.91
C ASP A 60 12.64 12.13 -5.48
N LYS A 61 11.67 13.00 -5.14
CA LYS A 61 11.60 14.39 -5.59
C LYS A 61 11.89 15.39 -4.47
N GLN A 62 11.81 14.94 -3.23
CA GLN A 62 12.13 15.72 -2.03
C GLN A 62 13.31 15.04 -1.31
N GLY A 63 13.90 15.72 -0.33
CA GLY A 63 15.03 15.18 0.44
C GLY A 63 16.28 14.97 -0.44
N PRO A 64 16.83 13.73 -0.53
CA PRO A 64 18.04 13.43 -1.31
C PRO A 64 17.88 13.51 -2.83
N ILE A 65 16.65 13.69 -3.35
CA ILE A 65 16.36 13.86 -4.78
C ILE A 65 16.93 12.72 -5.63
N LEU A 66 16.59 11.48 -5.27
CA LEU A 66 17.09 10.28 -5.95
C LEU A 66 16.72 10.25 -7.44
N ASN A 67 15.62 10.91 -7.80
CA ASN A 67 15.07 10.89 -9.15
C ASN A 67 14.92 9.46 -9.70
N SER A 68 14.58 8.46 -8.87
CA SER A 68 14.37 7.04 -9.15
C SER A 68 12.93 6.66 -9.59
N ILE A 69 11.97 7.60 -9.62
CA ILE A 69 10.63 7.37 -10.20
C ILE A 69 10.32 8.39 -11.31
N VAL A 70 10.01 7.91 -12.51
CA VAL A 70 9.57 8.75 -13.65
C VAL A 70 8.06 9.02 -13.61
N ARG A 71 7.27 8.02 -13.21
CA ARG A 71 5.81 8.12 -13.17
C ARG A 71 5.22 7.15 -12.15
N ILE A 72 4.21 7.65 -11.46
CA ILE A 72 3.36 6.91 -10.53
C ILE A 72 2.06 6.59 -11.26
N ASN A 73 1.58 5.36 -11.14
CA ASN A 73 0.25 5.00 -11.64
C ASN A 73 -0.84 5.68 -10.78
N SER A 74 -1.67 6.53 -11.38
CA SER A 74 -2.77 7.22 -10.68
C SER A 74 -3.82 6.25 -10.14
N ARG A 75 -3.93 5.05 -10.71
CA ARG A 75 -4.85 3.99 -10.29
C ARG A 75 -4.22 3.00 -9.29
N ALA A 76 -3.02 3.26 -8.78
CA ALA A 76 -2.33 2.33 -7.87
C ALA A 76 -3.16 1.98 -6.62
N ARG A 77 -3.77 2.99 -5.98
CA ARG A 77 -4.63 2.80 -4.81
C ARG A 77 -5.91 2.04 -5.14
N GLU A 78 -6.59 2.42 -6.22
CA GLU A 78 -7.81 1.75 -6.72
C GLU A 78 -7.53 0.27 -6.98
N ARG A 79 -6.42 -0.04 -7.69
CA ARG A 79 -6.05 -1.42 -8.01
C ARG A 79 -5.68 -2.23 -6.77
N ALA A 80 -5.05 -1.61 -5.77
CA ALA A 80 -4.77 -2.28 -4.51
C ALA A 80 -6.07 -2.64 -3.76
N ALA A 81 -7.04 -1.73 -3.72
CA ALA A 81 -8.35 -2.00 -3.13
C ALA A 81 -9.10 -3.14 -3.84
N GLU A 82 -9.01 -3.22 -5.18
CA GLU A 82 -9.56 -4.35 -5.94
C GLU A 82 -8.90 -5.69 -5.55
N LEU A 83 -7.59 -5.71 -5.33
CA LEU A 83 -6.84 -6.91 -4.94
C LEU A 83 -7.13 -7.32 -3.49
N ASP A 84 -7.32 -6.36 -2.58
CA ASP A 84 -7.78 -6.63 -1.21
C ASP A 84 -9.19 -7.25 -1.22
N ALA A 85 -10.12 -6.68 -1.98
CA ALA A 85 -11.47 -7.21 -2.13
C ALA A 85 -11.48 -8.61 -2.78
N GLU A 86 -10.57 -8.86 -3.72
CA GLU A 86 -10.40 -10.17 -4.33
C GLU A 86 -9.81 -11.19 -3.35
N ARG A 87 -8.81 -10.81 -2.56
CA ARG A 87 -8.23 -11.69 -1.52
C ARG A 87 -9.32 -12.19 -0.57
N LEU A 88 -10.23 -11.31 -0.15
CA LEU A 88 -11.35 -11.66 0.72
C LEU A 88 -12.36 -12.61 0.07
N ARG A 89 -12.52 -12.56 -1.26
CA ARG A 89 -13.49 -13.37 -2.00
C ARG A 89 -12.97 -14.74 -2.44
N THR A 90 -11.75 -14.78 -2.96
CA THR A 90 -11.19 -15.96 -3.66
C THR A 90 -9.84 -16.38 -3.12
N GLY A 91 -9.25 -15.63 -2.19
CA GLY A 91 -7.87 -15.81 -1.74
C GLY A 91 -6.85 -15.14 -2.66
N ALA A 92 -5.58 -15.24 -2.29
CA ALA A 92 -4.46 -14.69 -3.04
C ALA A 92 -4.19 -15.50 -4.33
N ARG A 93 -3.94 -14.81 -5.45
CA ARG A 93 -3.59 -15.46 -6.73
C ARG A 93 -2.19 -16.06 -6.75
N SER A 94 -1.26 -15.43 -6.03
CA SER A 94 0.17 -15.79 -5.98
C SER A 94 0.86 -15.09 -4.81
N LEU A 95 2.15 -15.37 -4.60
CA LEU A 95 3.00 -14.64 -3.64
C LEU A 95 3.13 -13.14 -3.93
N LEU A 96 2.74 -12.67 -5.11
CA LEU A 96 2.76 -11.25 -5.48
C LEU A 96 1.38 -10.60 -5.43
N HIS A 97 0.34 -11.34 -5.02
CA HIS A 97 -1.00 -10.79 -4.89
C HIS A 97 -1.00 -9.63 -3.90
N GLY A 98 -1.25 -8.42 -4.37
CA GLY A 98 -1.30 -7.26 -3.49
C GLY A 98 0.05 -6.70 -3.01
N ILE A 99 1.19 -7.14 -3.59
CA ILE A 99 2.54 -6.61 -3.29
C ILE A 99 3.00 -5.54 -4.29
N PRO A 100 3.34 -4.32 -3.83
CA PRO A 100 3.75 -3.21 -4.70
C PRO A 100 5.08 -3.48 -5.41
N ILE A 101 5.13 -3.25 -6.72
CA ILE A 101 6.34 -3.44 -7.53
C ILE A 101 6.63 -2.26 -8.46
N LEU A 102 7.92 -2.06 -8.76
CA LEU A 102 8.41 -1.10 -9.75
C LEU A 102 8.75 -1.83 -11.06
N ILE A 103 8.45 -1.20 -12.19
CA ILE A 103 8.78 -1.68 -13.53
C ILE A 103 9.64 -0.64 -14.23
N LYS A 104 10.74 -1.08 -14.83
CA LYS A 104 11.61 -0.18 -15.60
C LYS A 104 10.84 0.46 -16.76
N ASP A 105 11.12 1.74 -17.06
CA ASP A 105 10.44 2.51 -18.11
C ASP A 105 10.59 1.93 -19.54
N ASN A 106 11.37 0.84 -19.66
CA ASN A 106 11.62 0.12 -20.90
C ASN A 106 10.65 -1.05 -21.16
N TYR A 107 9.69 -1.31 -20.27
CA TYR A 107 8.70 -2.38 -20.48
C TYR A 107 7.34 -1.79 -20.81
N ASN A 108 6.76 -2.23 -21.93
CA ASN A 108 5.47 -1.69 -22.32
C ASN A 108 4.34 -2.17 -21.41
N THR A 109 3.39 -1.28 -21.15
CA THR A 109 2.31 -1.46 -20.20
C THR A 109 1.02 -0.95 -20.81
N THR A 110 -0.09 -1.66 -20.62
CA THR A 110 -1.38 -1.32 -21.25
C THR A 110 -2.05 -0.06 -20.68
N ASP A 111 -1.73 0.28 -19.44
CA ASP A 111 -2.34 1.31 -18.60
C ASP A 111 -1.54 2.61 -18.52
N MET A 112 -0.28 2.60 -18.98
CA MET A 112 0.60 3.77 -18.90
C MET A 112 1.49 3.88 -20.13
N PRO A 113 1.76 5.12 -20.60
CA PRO A 113 2.63 5.35 -21.74
C PRO A 113 4.07 4.94 -21.43
N THR A 114 4.78 4.49 -22.47
CA THR A 114 6.18 4.08 -22.37
C THR A 114 7.11 5.06 -23.08
N ALA A 115 8.09 5.64 -22.36
CA ALA A 115 8.97 6.67 -22.92
C ALA A 115 10.31 6.12 -23.45
N MET A 116 10.71 4.88 -23.09
CA MET A 116 11.89 4.19 -23.63
C MET A 116 13.18 5.04 -23.57
N ALA A 117 13.31 5.91 -22.55
CA ALA A 117 14.41 6.87 -22.42
C ALA A 117 14.66 7.78 -23.66
N ARG A 118 13.67 8.01 -24.51
CA ARG A 118 13.83 8.79 -25.75
C ARG A 118 13.53 10.29 -25.53
N LEU A 119 14.49 11.14 -25.92
CA LEU A 119 14.44 12.62 -25.88
C LEU A 119 13.30 13.26 -26.71
N LEU A 120 12.73 12.53 -27.68
CA LEU A 120 11.77 13.05 -28.67
C LEU A 120 10.30 13.04 -28.22
N LEU A 121 10.00 12.56 -27.00
CA LEU A 121 8.71 12.82 -26.37
C LEU A 121 8.89 14.08 -25.49
N PRO A 122 8.08 15.13 -25.66
CA PRO A 122 8.40 16.51 -25.23
C PRO A 122 8.50 16.74 -23.71
N THR A 123 8.57 15.70 -22.87
CA THR A 123 8.37 15.87 -21.42
C THR A 123 9.46 15.31 -20.51
N ILE A 124 10.39 14.41 -20.92
CA ILE A 124 11.28 13.78 -19.92
C ILE A 124 12.70 13.51 -20.42
N THR A 125 13.69 14.16 -19.79
CA THR A 125 15.15 14.04 -20.07
C THR A 125 15.92 13.06 -19.16
N ARG A 126 15.29 12.22 -18.33
CA ARG A 126 16.04 11.26 -17.48
C ARG A 126 15.41 9.86 -17.43
N VAL A 127 16.23 8.88 -17.81
CA VAL A 127 16.00 7.42 -17.70
C VAL A 127 15.77 7.07 -16.23
N ILE A 128 14.64 6.51 -15.82
CA ILE A 128 14.47 5.97 -14.45
C ILE A 128 13.15 5.16 -14.32
N MET A 129 13.01 4.29 -13.30
CA MET A 129 11.90 3.33 -13.07
C MET A 129 10.48 3.95 -12.99
N ARG A 130 9.44 3.14 -13.24
CA ARG A 130 8.02 3.48 -13.04
C ARG A 130 7.44 2.64 -11.91
N LEU A 131 6.55 3.19 -11.09
CA LEU A 131 5.77 2.38 -10.16
C LEU A 131 4.57 1.79 -10.90
N LYS A 132 4.65 0.49 -11.17
CA LYS A 132 3.57 -0.27 -11.78
C LYS A 132 3.47 -1.67 -11.20
N TRP A 133 2.23 -2.08 -10.97
CA TRP A 133 1.77 -3.43 -10.69
C TRP A 133 1.61 -4.24 -11.98
N ILE A 134 2.47 -5.24 -12.21
CA ILE A 134 2.12 -6.36 -13.09
C ILE A 134 1.04 -7.15 -12.35
N CYS A 135 -0.10 -7.32 -13.00
CA CYS A 135 -1.09 -8.32 -12.61
C CYS A 135 -0.37 -9.64 -12.29
N CYS A 136 -0.47 -10.10 -11.04
CA CYS A 136 -0.92 -11.47 -10.87
C CYS A 136 -2.45 -11.41 -10.86
#